data_AF-A0A957ELN7-F1
#
_entry.id   AF-A0A957ELN7-F1
#
_cell.length_a   1.000
_cell.length_b   1.000
_cell.length_c   1.000
_cell.angle_alpha   90.00
_cell.angle_beta   90.00
_cell.angle_gamma   90.00
#
_symmetry.space_group_name_H-M   'P 1'
#
loop_
_entity.id
_entity.type
_entity.pdbx_description
1 polymer ?
#
loop_
_entity_poly.entity_id
_entity_poly.type
_entity_poly.pdbx_seq_one_letter_code
_entity_poly.pdbx_strand_id
1 'polypeptide(L)'
;MTYLPDVQTWSEWGQIFTDVALWRPVITQICQEQGLALAQEVVAGYPGTCAVFVVDEAVVVKLYPPQVRQDYQRELAVYRLLDWPQLPRLLAAGVFHDRIDWPYLALEFRPGQPIREVFAQIAPQNRRALARELGGLLRQLHALPVAGLTAFNVDERAWQARMAQYAARNLAKLEEMGFVPKATLVAWAELLQDWRQRPFPLCLINADLTEDHLLLVAEDGQWRISALIDWADADVNVPAYEWIALWYSLCGQDAAMFCELLHSYDPALVIDDAFRQQMLVYTLRHQFGAEIVQLVWPLDLTGCNCDSGRD
;
A
#
# COMPACT_ATOMS: atom_id res chain seq x y z
N MET A 1 10.45 21.98 -26.43
CA MET A 1 10.64 22.83 -25.24
C MET A 1 10.99 21.91 -24.09
N THR A 2 11.70 22.43 -23.10
CA THR A 2 12.19 21.63 -21.97
C THR A 2 11.53 22.16 -20.72
N TYR A 3 10.70 21.37 -20.04
CA TYR A 3 9.81 21.84 -18.98
C TYR A 3 10.38 21.56 -17.60
N LEU A 4 10.89 20.34 -17.37
CA LEU A 4 11.24 19.82 -16.06
C LEU A 4 12.76 19.80 -15.84
N PRO A 5 13.23 20.00 -14.59
CA PRO A 5 14.64 19.88 -14.26
C PRO A 5 15.14 18.44 -14.42
N ASP A 6 16.47 18.29 -14.53
CA ASP A 6 17.12 16.98 -14.46
C ASP A 6 17.27 16.58 -12.99
N VAL A 7 16.48 15.60 -12.54
CA VAL A 7 16.42 15.15 -11.14
C VAL A 7 17.25 13.88 -10.96
N GLN A 8 18.25 13.94 -10.09
CA GLN A 8 19.18 12.84 -9.83
C GLN A 8 19.08 12.33 -8.39
N THR A 9 18.61 13.16 -7.46
CA THR A 9 18.54 12.83 -6.02
C THR A 9 17.14 12.97 -5.44
N TRP A 10 16.88 12.29 -4.31
CA TRP A 10 15.65 12.45 -3.54
C TRP A 10 15.46 13.87 -3.00
N SER A 11 16.55 14.59 -2.71
CA SER A 11 16.49 15.98 -2.25
C SER A 11 15.97 16.91 -3.36
N GLU A 12 16.48 16.76 -4.58
CA GLU A 12 15.99 17.50 -5.75
C GLU A 12 14.54 17.13 -6.07
N TRP A 13 14.20 15.84 -6.00
CA TRP A 13 12.84 15.37 -6.19
C TRP A 13 11.85 15.99 -5.19
N GLY A 14 12.21 15.97 -3.91
CA GLY A 14 11.40 16.51 -2.82
C GLY A 14 11.08 17.99 -2.94
N GLN A 15 11.86 18.76 -3.71
CA GLN A 15 11.59 20.18 -3.97
C GLN A 15 10.51 20.42 -5.02
N ILE A 16 10.23 19.45 -5.89
CA ILE A 16 9.43 19.68 -7.08
C ILE A 16 8.18 18.82 -7.19
N PHE A 17 8.11 17.65 -6.53
CA PHE A 17 7.11 16.62 -6.82
C PHE A 17 5.66 17.04 -6.56
N THR A 18 5.42 18.12 -5.82
CA THR A 18 4.10 18.72 -5.59
C THR A 18 3.94 20.12 -6.20
N ASP A 19 4.93 20.63 -6.94
CA ASP A 19 4.90 21.98 -7.53
C ASP A 19 3.98 22.04 -8.77
N VAL A 20 2.70 22.32 -8.53
CA VAL A 20 1.68 22.42 -9.58
C VAL A 20 2.09 23.39 -10.70
N ALA A 21 2.76 24.51 -10.38
CA ALA A 21 3.13 25.50 -11.38
C ALA A 21 4.19 24.95 -12.36
N LEU A 22 5.15 24.19 -11.82
CA LEU A 22 6.17 23.51 -12.61
C LEU A 22 5.58 22.37 -13.47
N TRP A 23 4.66 21.57 -12.92
CA TRP A 23 4.12 20.39 -13.59
C TRP A 23 2.99 20.67 -14.57
N ARG A 24 2.27 21.79 -14.40
CA ARG A 24 1.09 22.11 -15.23
C ARG A 24 1.35 22.00 -16.74
N PRO A 25 2.43 22.54 -17.32
CA PRO A 25 2.68 22.40 -18.77
C PRO A 25 2.78 20.94 -19.23
N VAL A 26 3.43 20.09 -18.44
CA VAL A 26 3.61 18.66 -18.73
C VAL A 26 2.28 17.92 -18.64
N ILE A 27 1.51 18.17 -17.57
CA ILE A 27 0.19 17.57 -17.37
C ILE A 27 -0.76 17.98 -18.50
N THR A 28 -0.77 19.26 -18.87
CA THR A 28 -1.59 19.76 -19.98
C THR A 28 -1.22 19.07 -21.29
N GLN A 29 0.08 18.91 -21.58
CA GLN A 29 0.52 18.22 -22.78
C GLN A 29 0.12 16.73 -22.78
N ILE A 30 0.32 16.01 -21.67
CA ILE A 30 -0.13 14.61 -21.52
C ILE A 30 -1.64 14.51 -21.77
N CYS A 31 -2.44 15.37 -21.13
CA CYS A 31 -3.89 15.34 -21.28
C CYS A 31 -4.34 15.63 -22.73
N GLN A 32 -3.67 16.56 -23.42
CA GLN A 32 -3.95 16.88 -24.83
C GLN A 32 -3.59 15.72 -25.77
N GLU A 33 -2.39 15.14 -25.62
CA GLU A 33 -1.92 14.03 -26.46
C GLU A 33 -2.78 12.78 -26.30
N GLN A 34 -3.27 12.53 -25.09
CA GLN A 34 -4.10 11.37 -24.77
C GLN A 34 -5.62 11.64 -24.90
N GLY A 35 -6.03 12.89 -25.17
CA GLY A 35 -7.44 13.28 -25.30
C GLY A 35 -8.27 13.09 -24.02
N LEU A 36 -7.69 13.37 -22.85
CA LEU A 36 -8.27 12.99 -21.55
C LEU A 36 -9.03 14.11 -20.82
N ALA A 37 -8.44 15.31 -20.73
CA ALA A 37 -9.00 16.45 -19.99
C ALA A 37 -8.51 17.77 -20.59
N LEU A 38 -9.19 18.87 -20.29
CA LEU A 38 -8.79 20.20 -20.75
C LEU A 38 -7.67 20.80 -19.88
N ALA A 39 -7.46 20.25 -18.68
CA ALA A 39 -6.49 20.69 -17.70
C ALA A 39 -6.68 22.16 -17.30
N GLN A 40 -7.94 22.55 -17.09
CA GLN A 40 -8.29 23.89 -16.59
C GLN A 40 -7.83 24.02 -15.14
N GLU A 41 -8.18 23.03 -14.32
CA GLU A 41 -7.78 22.88 -12.94
C GLU A 41 -6.80 21.71 -12.79
N VAL A 42 -5.70 21.98 -12.07
CA VAL A 42 -4.68 20.98 -11.73
C VAL A 42 -4.35 21.19 -10.27
N VAL A 43 -4.53 20.15 -9.46
CA VAL A 43 -4.29 20.16 -8.02
C VAL A 43 -3.31 19.04 -7.69
N ALA A 44 -2.31 19.32 -6.87
CA ALA A 44 -1.43 18.27 -6.36
C ALA A 44 -2.20 17.34 -5.41
N GLY A 45 -2.01 16.04 -5.58
CA GLY A 45 -2.48 15.03 -4.65
C GLY A 45 -1.71 15.09 -3.32
N TYR A 46 -2.07 14.20 -2.40
CA TYR A 46 -1.35 14.10 -1.14
C TYR A 46 0.12 13.71 -1.38
N PRO A 47 1.09 14.31 -0.69
CA PRO A 47 2.50 14.01 -0.91
C PRO A 47 2.83 12.53 -0.64
N GLY A 48 3.49 11.88 -1.60
CA GLY A 48 4.03 10.52 -1.48
C GLY A 48 5.35 10.38 -2.23
N THR A 49 5.66 9.18 -2.72
CA THR A 49 6.90 8.90 -3.47
C THR A 49 6.87 9.48 -4.89
N CYS A 50 5.71 9.50 -5.54
CA CYS A 50 5.51 9.96 -6.91
C CYS A 50 4.84 11.34 -6.96
N ALA A 51 4.91 12.01 -8.11
CA ALA A 51 4.19 13.25 -8.33
C ALA A 51 2.79 12.92 -8.85
N VAL A 52 1.76 13.24 -8.07
CA VAL A 52 0.37 12.90 -8.36
C VAL A 52 -0.44 14.17 -8.50
N PHE A 53 -1.21 14.29 -9.57
CA PHE A 53 -2.04 15.46 -9.84
C PHE A 53 -3.46 15.06 -10.24
N VAL A 54 -4.44 15.67 -9.59
CA VAL A 54 -5.84 15.61 -10.00
C VAL A 54 -6.08 16.70 -11.03
N VAL A 55 -6.69 16.34 -12.15
CA VAL A 55 -6.95 17.22 -13.29
C VAL A 55 -8.45 17.25 -13.57
N ASP A 56 -9.04 18.43 -13.45
CA ASP A 56 -10.47 18.71 -13.67
C ASP A 56 -11.43 17.73 -12.93
N GLU A 57 -11.00 17.14 -11.80
CA GLU A 57 -11.70 16.03 -11.10
C GLU A 57 -12.15 14.88 -12.04
N ALA A 58 -11.43 14.68 -13.14
CA ALA A 58 -11.73 13.67 -14.16
C ALA A 58 -10.59 12.66 -14.31
N VAL A 59 -9.36 13.11 -14.12
CA VAL A 59 -8.14 12.32 -14.35
C VAL A 59 -7.16 12.51 -13.19
N VAL A 60 -6.49 11.43 -12.80
CA VAL A 60 -5.32 11.47 -11.94
C VAL A 60 -4.09 11.15 -12.78
N VAL A 61 -3.14 12.08 -12.86
CA VAL A 61 -1.85 11.87 -13.53
C VAL A 61 -0.78 11.61 -12.48
N LYS A 62 -0.21 10.41 -12.47
CA LYS A 62 0.88 9.99 -11.60
C LYS A 62 2.17 9.86 -12.42
N LEU A 63 3.18 10.63 -12.08
CA LEU A 63 4.51 10.61 -12.71
C LEU A 63 5.54 10.02 -11.76
N TYR A 64 6.40 9.15 -12.30
CA TYR A 64 7.37 8.36 -11.54
C TYR A 64 8.76 8.94 -11.76
N PRO A 65 9.48 9.33 -10.69
CA PRO A 65 10.84 9.82 -10.84
C PRO A 65 11.82 8.67 -11.14
N PRO A 66 13.03 8.97 -11.63
CA PRO A 66 14.02 7.96 -12.03
C PRO A 66 14.34 6.92 -10.94
N GLN A 67 14.29 7.30 -9.67
CA GLN A 67 14.62 6.47 -8.51
C GLN A 67 13.65 5.30 -8.32
N VAL A 68 12.42 5.39 -8.85
CA VAL A 68 11.35 4.38 -8.68
C VAL A 68 10.74 3.93 -10.01
N ARG A 69 11.53 3.91 -11.09
CA ARG A 69 11.06 3.42 -12.40
C ARG A 69 10.48 2.00 -12.38
N GLN A 70 10.91 1.15 -11.44
CA GLN A 70 10.37 -0.20 -11.30
C GLN A 70 8.94 -0.20 -10.76
N ASP A 71 8.59 0.78 -9.93
CA ASP A 71 7.26 0.88 -9.31
C ASP A 71 6.20 1.20 -10.37
N TYR A 72 6.54 2.01 -11.39
CA TYR A 72 5.71 2.21 -12.58
C TYR A 72 5.35 0.88 -13.28
N GLN A 73 6.34 -0.01 -13.45
CA GLN A 73 6.10 -1.29 -14.14
C GLN A 73 5.22 -2.22 -13.33
N ARG A 74 5.37 -2.25 -12.00
CA ARG A 74 4.53 -3.03 -11.09
C ARG A 74 3.11 -2.51 -11.09
N GLU A 75 2.92 -1.21 -10.87
CA GLU A 75 1.60 -0.57 -10.82
C GLU A 75 0.87 -0.71 -12.15
N LEU A 76 1.53 -0.46 -13.29
CA LEU A 76 0.95 -0.69 -14.61
C LEU A 76 0.53 -2.14 -14.85
N ALA A 77 1.32 -3.10 -14.36
CA ALA A 77 0.97 -4.52 -14.48
C ALA A 77 -0.29 -4.87 -13.68
N VAL A 78 -0.48 -4.28 -12.49
CA VAL A 78 -1.72 -4.44 -11.72
C VAL A 78 -2.92 -3.90 -12.49
N TYR A 79 -2.84 -2.66 -13.01
CA TYR A 79 -3.93 -2.06 -13.77
C TYR A 79 -4.28 -2.82 -15.06
N ARG A 80 -3.34 -3.57 -15.63
CA ARG A 80 -3.60 -4.43 -16.80
C ARG A 80 -4.15 -5.81 -16.43
N LEU A 81 -3.93 -6.25 -15.19
CA LEU A 81 -4.32 -7.57 -14.71
C LEU A 81 -5.72 -7.56 -14.09
N LEU A 82 -6.01 -6.53 -13.28
CA LEU A 82 -7.22 -6.44 -12.48
C LEU A 82 -8.34 -5.76 -13.25
N ASP A 83 -9.54 -6.32 -13.14
CA ASP A 83 -10.80 -5.74 -13.61
C ASP A 83 -11.76 -5.65 -12.43
N TRP A 84 -11.53 -4.68 -11.56
CA TRP A 84 -12.28 -4.47 -10.32
C TRP A 84 -13.05 -3.15 -10.37
N PRO A 85 -14.32 -3.12 -9.94
CA PRO A 85 -15.06 -1.86 -9.83
C PRO A 85 -14.41 -0.83 -8.90
N GLN A 86 -13.69 -1.29 -7.87
CA GLN A 86 -12.96 -0.48 -6.91
C GLN A 86 -11.56 -0.07 -7.39
N LEU A 87 -11.08 -0.55 -8.54
CA LEU A 87 -9.83 -0.09 -9.12
C LEU A 87 -10.13 1.07 -10.09
N PRO A 88 -9.46 2.23 -9.98
CA PRO A 88 -9.60 3.28 -10.98
C PRO A 88 -9.29 2.76 -12.38
N ARG A 89 -10.06 3.16 -13.39
CA ARG A 89 -9.74 2.74 -14.75
C ARG A 89 -8.43 3.35 -15.23
N LEU A 90 -7.55 2.55 -15.81
CA LEU A 90 -6.38 3.04 -16.54
C LEU A 90 -6.84 3.72 -17.84
N LEU A 91 -6.58 5.03 -17.96
CA LEU A 91 -6.96 5.82 -19.13
C LEU A 91 -5.82 5.87 -20.15
N ALA A 92 -4.59 6.08 -19.68
CA ALA A 92 -3.39 6.07 -20.49
C ALA A 92 -2.17 5.68 -19.66
N ALA A 93 -1.13 5.19 -20.33
CA ALA A 93 0.18 4.95 -19.74
C ALA A 93 1.25 5.27 -20.78
N GLY A 94 2.35 5.88 -20.36
CA GLY A 94 3.40 6.27 -21.29
C GLY A 94 4.64 6.80 -20.60
N VAL A 95 5.49 7.42 -21.42
CA VAL A 95 6.68 8.14 -20.96
C VAL A 95 6.61 9.52 -21.57
N PHE A 96 6.67 10.55 -20.73
CA PHE A 96 6.86 11.92 -21.17
C PHE A 96 8.36 12.17 -21.33
N HIS A 97 8.79 12.47 -22.56
CA HIS A 97 10.19 12.70 -22.89
C HIS A 97 10.56 14.17 -22.74
N ASP A 98 11.48 14.48 -21.83
CA ASP A 98 12.03 15.81 -21.61
C ASP A 98 13.57 15.75 -21.48
N ARG A 99 14.22 16.50 -20.58
CA ARG A 99 15.64 16.32 -20.22
C ARG A 99 15.94 14.88 -19.81
N ILE A 100 14.99 14.28 -19.10
CA ILE A 100 14.96 12.90 -18.68
C ILE A 100 13.57 12.31 -18.96
N ASP A 101 13.49 10.99 -18.97
CA ASP A 101 12.23 10.27 -19.14
C ASP A 101 11.40 10.28 -17.85
N TRP A 102 10.13 10.61 -18.01
CA TRP A 102 9.12 10.59 -16.95
C TRP A 102 8.02 9.60 -17.28
N PRO A 103 8.12 8.33 -16.84
CA PRO A 103 7.00 7.40 -16.91
C PRO A 103 5.77 7.99 -16.22
N TYR A 104 4.59 7.74 -16.78
CA TYR A 104 3.34 8.21 -16.19
C TYR A 104 2.21 7.20 -16.37
N LEU A 105 1.28 7.23 -15.41
CA LEU A 105 -0.06 6.69 -15.54
C LEU A 105 -1.07 7.83 -15.50
N ALA A 106 -2.08 7.76 -16.37
CA ALA A 106 -3.28 8.56 -16.28
C ALA A 106 -4.44 7.63 -15.92
N LEU A 107 -5.06 7.90 -14.78
CA LEU A 107 -6.10 7.07 -14.18
C LEU A 107 -7.41 7.87 -14.10
N GLU A 108 -8.53 7.17 -14.11
CA GLU A 108 -9.83 7.75 -13.79
C GLU A 108 -9.79 8.37 -12.40
N PHE A 109 -10.30 9.60 -12.26
CA PHE A 109 -10.53 10.16 -10.94
C PHE A 109 -11.71 9.45 -10.26
N ARG A 110 -11.49 8.99 -9.03
CA ARG A 110 -12.54 8.38 -8.19
C ARG A 110 -12.91 9.34 -7.06
N PRO A 111 -14.19 9.75 -6.97
CA PRO A 111 -14.62 10.62 -5.87
C PRO A 111 -14.54 9.85 -4.55
N GLY A 112 -14.09 10.50 -3.50
CA GLY A 112 -14.03 9.92 -2.17
C GLY A 112 -12.94 10.56 -1.31
N GLN A 113 -12.96 10.24 -0.03
CA GLN A 113 -11.97 10.68 0.94
C GLN A 113 -11.18 9.47 1.42
N PRO A 114 -9.85 9.59 1.62
CA PRO A 114 -9.08 8.55 2.30
C PRO A 114 -9.70 8.18 3.64
N ILE A 115 -9.71 6.89 3.98
CA ILE A 115 -10.34 6.41 5.21
C ILE A 115 -9.81 7.14 6.46
N ARG A 116 -8.53 7.55 6.49
CA ARG A 116 -7.96 8.34 7.61
C ARG A 116 -8.73 9.62 7.95
N GLU A 117 -9.31 10.28 6.94
CA GLU A 117 -10.03 11.55 7.13
C GLU A 117 -11.40 11.34 7.77
N VAL A 118 -11.97 10.15 7.58
CA VAL A 118 -13.37 9.86 7.91
C VAL A 118 -13.52 8.76 8.95
N PHE A 119 -12.45 8.04 9.32
CA PHE A 119 -12.49 6.85 10.19
C PHE A 119 -13.28 7.07 11.48
N ALA A 120 -13.07 8.20 12.15
CA ALA A 120 -13.76 8.58 13.39
C ALA A 120 -15.28 8.78 13.21
N GLN A 121 -15.74 9.04 11.99
CA GLN A 121 -17.14 9.28 11.63
C GLN A 121 -17.84 7.98 11.19
N ILE A 122 -17.08 6.91 10.90
CA ILE A 122 -17.63 5.63 10.45
C ILE A 122 -18.22 4.88 11.64
N ALA A 123 -19.52 4.62 11.62
CA ALA A 123 -20.18 3.81 12.63
C ALA A 123 -19.57 2.40 12.72
N PRO A 124 -19.46 1.76 13.91
CA PRO A 124 -18.82 0.45 14.05
C PRO A 124 -19.39 -0.65 13.16
N GLN A 125 -20.70 -0.64 12.91
CA GLN A 125 -21.35 -1.59 11.99
C GLN A 125 -20.88 -1.38 10.54
N ASN A 126 -20.69 -0.14 10.13
CA ASN A 126 -20.21 0.20 8.79
C ASN A 126 -18.72 -0.14 8.64
N ARG A 127 -17.90 0.02 9.68
CA ARG A 127 -16.49 -0.45 9.68
C ARG A 127 -16.41 -1.96 9.41
N ARG A 128 -17.25 -2.76 10.07
CA ARG A 128 -17.36 -4.20 9.81
C ARG A 128 -17.83 -4.52 8.38
N ALA A 129 -18.77 -3.75 7.84
CA ALA A 129 -19.20 -3.92 6.46
C ALA A 129 -18.07 -3.65 5.46
N LEU A 130 -17.32 -2.55 5.65
CA LEU A 130 -16.13 -2.21 4.86
C LEU A 130 -15.05 -3.29 4.97
N ALA A 131 -14.78 -3.77 6.19
CA ALA A 131 -13.84 -4.86 6.43
C ALA A 131 -14.22 -6.15 5.69
N ARG A 132 -15.51 -6.50 5.68
CA ARG A 132 -16.00 -7.68 4.98
C ARG A 132 -15.81 -7.56 3.47
N GLU A 133 -16.17 -6.40 2.89
CA GLU A 133 -15.96 -6.11 1.47
C GLU A 133 -14.46 -6.20 1.13
N LEU A 134 -13.61 -5.55 1.92
CA LEU A 134 -12.17 -5.53 1.71
C LEU A 134 -11.53 -6.92 1.83
N GLY A 135 -11.91 -7.71 2.83
CA GLY A 135 -11.44 -9.10 2.96
C GLY A 135 -11.82 -9.96 1.75
N GLY A 136 -13.01 -9.75 1.20
CA GLY A 136 -13.46 -10.40 -0.03
C GLY A 136 -12.66 -9.98 -1.28
N LEU A 137 -12.28 -8.70 -1.39
CA LEU A 137 -11.41 -8.20 -2.45
C LEU A 137 -9.99 -8.78 -2.34
N LEU A 138 -9.39 -8.75 -1.15
CA LEU A 138 -8.05 -9.31 -0.91
C LEU A 138 -8.01 -10.82 -1.16
N ARG A 139 -9.09 -11.55 -0.85
CA ARG A 139 -9.21 -12.97 -1.19
C ARG A 139 -9.16 -13.20 -2.69
N GLN A 140 -9.84 -12.36 -3.46
CA GLN A 140 -9.82 -12.43 -4.92
C GLN A 140 -8.43 -12.09 -5.48
N LEU A 141 -7.77 -11.06 -4.95
CA LEU A 141 -6.40 -10.68 -5.34
C LEU A 141 -5.42 -11.82 -5.09
N HIS A 142 -5.43 -12.35 -3.88
CA HIS A 142 -4.47 -13.37 -3.45
C HIS A 142 -4.70 -14.72 -4.15
N ALA A 143 -5.86 -14.92 -4.77
CA ALA A 143 -6.18 -16.10 -5.57
C ALA A 143 -5.70 -16.01 -7.04
N LEU A 144 -5.22 -14.83 -7.50
CA LEU A 144 -4.76 -14.68 -8.86
C LEU A 144 -3.47 -15.48 -9.11
N PRO A 145 -3.34 -16.14 -10.27
CA PRO A 145 -2.13 -16.85 -10.62
C PRO A 145 -0.99 -15.86 -10.81
N VAL A 146 0.07 -16.01 -10.02
CA VAL A 146 1.30 -15.19 -10.16
C VAL A 146 2.23 -15.70 -11.27
N ALA A 147 1.97 -16.91 -11.78
CA ALA A 147 2.74 -17.48 -12.88
C ALA A 147 2.60 -16.62 -14.15
N GLY A 148 3.72 -16.13 -14.68
CA GLY A 148 3.75 -15.30 -15.87
C GLY A 148 3.68 -13.79 -15.62
N LEU A 149 3.61 -13.35 -14.36
CA LEU A 149 3.70 -11.94 -14.00
C LEU A 149 5.15 -11.44 -14.13
N THR A 150 5.55 -10.98 -15.31
CA THR A 150 6.94 -10.58 -15.60
C THR A 150 7.38 -9.27 -14.93
N ALA A 151 6.44 -8.45 -14.46
CA ALA A 151 6.74 -7.23 -13.72
C ALA A 151 7.13 -7.48 -12.26
N PHE A 152 6.94 -8.71 -11.76
CA PHE A 152 7.17 -9.09 -10.37
C PHE A 152 8.20 -10.22 -10.28
N ASN A 153 8.94 -10.24 -9.18
CA ASN A 153 9.84 -11.36 -8.90
C ASN A 153 9.08 -12.46 -8.16
N VAL A 154 8.79 -13.56 -8.86
CA VAL A 154 8.06 -14.71 -8.32
C VAL A 154 8.98 -15.83 -7.80
N ASP A 155 10.30 -15.63 -7.82
CA ASP A 155 11.27 -16.63 -7.36
C ASP A 155 11.28 -16.72 -5.83
N GLU A 156 10.93 -17.89 -5.31
CA GLU A 156 10.84 -18.12 -3.86
C GLU A 156 12.18 -17.90 -3.13
N ARG A 157 13.32 -18.20 -3.76
CA ARG A 157 14.64 -18.01 -3.13
C ARG A 157 15.00 -16.53 -3.05
N ALA A 158 14.73 -15.77 -4.09
CA ALA A 158 14.89 -14.32 -4.10
C ALA A 158 13.98 -13.66 -3.07
N TRP A 159 12.72 -14.13 -2.97
CA TRP A 159 11.80 -13.70 -1.93
C TRP A 159 12.34 -13.98 -0.52
N GLN A 160 12.82 -15.21 -0.25
CA GLN A 160 13.43 -15.57 1.04
C GLN A 160 14.62 -14.67 1.39
N ALA A 161 15.50 -14.42 0.43
CA ALA A 161 16.65 -13.54 0.60
C ALA A 161 16.23 -12.10 0.92
N ARG A 162 15.22 -11.57 0.23
CA ARG A 162 14.65 -10.23 0.48
C ARG A 162 14.05 -10.13 1.88
N MET A 163 13.27 -11.13 2.32
CA MET A 163 12.70 -11.15 3.67
C MET A 163 13.78 -11.19 4.76
N ALA A 164 14.85 -11.97 4.55
CA ALA A 164 16.01 -11.96 5.45
C ALA A 164 16.73 -10.61 5.48
N GLN A 165 16.87 -9.95 4.33
CA GLN A 165 17.46 -8.61 4.23
C GLN A 165 16.62 -7.57 4.98
N TYR A 166 15.29 -7.57 4.82
CA TYR A 166 14.41 -6.67 5.55
C TYR A 166 14.50 -6.89 7.07
N ALA A 167 14.48 -8.15 7.51
CA ALA A 167 14.67 -8.47 8.93
C ALA A 167 15.99 -7.92 9.50
N ALA A 168 17.12 -8.18 8.82
CA ALA A 168 18.42 -7.70 9.28
C ALA A 168 18.48 -6.16 9.30
N ARG A 169 17.96 -5.50 8.26
CA ARG A 169 17.90 -4.03 8.17
C ARG A 169 17.06 -3.44 9.30
N ASN A 170 15.87 -3.99 9.56
CA ASN A 170 14.97 -3.48 10.58
C ASN A 170 15.54 -3.65 11.97
N LEU A 171 16.14 -4.81 12.30
CA LEU A 171 16.79 -5.01 13.60
C LEU A 171 17.94 -4.02 13.82
N ALA A 172 18.79 -3.81 12.81
CA ALA A 172 19.89 -2.84 12.90
C ALA A 172 19.38 -1.41 13.10
N LYS A 173 18.33 -1.02 12.37
CA LYS A 173 17.71 0.31 12.50
C LYS A 173 17.06 0.51 13.87
N LEU A 174 16.39 -0.52 14.41
CA LEU A 174 15.80 -0.46 15.75
C LEU A 174 16.87 -0.39 16.84
N GLU A 175 18.00 -1.07 16.68
CA GLU A 175 19.15 -0.94 17.57
C GLU A 175 19.72 0.49 17.54
N GLU A 176 19.88 1.07 16.35
CA GLU A 176 20.35 2.46 16.16
C GLU A 176 19.40 3.47 16.80
N MET A 177 18.08 3.28 16.67
CA MET A 177 17.07 4.14 17.28
C MET A 177 17.06 4.08 18.81
N GLY A 178 17.54 2.99 19.42
CA GLY A 178 17.84 2.89 20.85
C GLY A 178 16.63 2.86 21.82
N PHE A 179 15.39 2.81 21.32
CA PHE A 179 14.19 2.76 22.18
C PHE A 179 13.74 1.34 22.53
N VAL A 180 14.15 0.32 21.75
CA VAL A 180 13.84 -1.08 22.01
C VAL A 180 14.92 -1.66 22.94
N PRO A 181 14.55 -2.31 24.06
CA PRO A 181 15.53 -2.96 24.93
C PRO A 181 16.36 -4.00 24.18
N LYS A 182 17.67 -4.04 24.46
CA LYS A 182 18.60 -4.98 23.81
C LYS A 182 18.16 -6.45 23.96
N ALA A 183 17.63 -6.82 25.12
CA ALA A 183 17.11 -8.17 25.35
C ALA A 183 15.94 -8.52 24.41
N THR A 184 15.07 -7.55 24.11
CA THR A 184 13.96 -7.71 23.17
C THR A 184 14.48 -7.87 21.74
N LEU A 185 15.47 -7.07 21.32
CA LEU A 185 16.11 -7.21 20.01
C LEU A 185 16.77 -8.58 19.82
N VAL A 186 17.44 -9.09 20.86
CA VAL A 186 18.00 -10.45 20.86
C VAL A 186 16.90 -11.50 20.71
N ALA A 187 15.83 -11.41 21.51
CA ALA A 187 14.71 -12.36 21.43
C ALA A 187 14.01 -12.33 20.06
N TRP A 188 13.87 -11.16 19.43
CA TRP A 188 13.34 -11.03 18.07
C TRP A 188 14.28 -11.61 17.01
N ALA A 189 15.59 -11.43 17.16
CA ALA A 189 16.56 -12.05 16.27
C ALA A 189 16.53 -13.58 16.35
N GLU A 190 16.44 -14.15 17.56
CA GLU A 190 16.28 -15.59 17.80
C GLU A 190 14.98 -16.10 17.18
N LEU A 191 13.86 -15.40 17.42
CA LEU A 191 12.57 -15.70 16.80
C LEU A 191 12.67 -15.79 15.28
N LEU A 192 13.33 -14.82 14.64
CA LEU A 192 13.47 -14.77 13.17
C LEU A 192 14.33 -15.92 12.62
N GLN A 193 15.34 -16.39 13.37
CA GLN A 193 16.19 -17.52 13.01
C GLN A 193 15.45 -18.85 13.09
N ASP A 194 14.64 -19.00 14.14
CA ASP A 194 13.86 -20.22 14.40
C ASP A 194 12.56 -20.27 13.59
N TRP A 195 12.10 -19.13 13.05
CA TRP A 195 10.86 -19.06 12.28
C TRP A 195 10.92 -19.96 11.05
N ARG A 196 10.22 -21.10 11.13
CA ARG A 196 9.94 -21.98 10.01
C ARG A 196 8.61 -21.58 9.41
N GLN A 197 8.69 -20.87 8.30
CA GLN A 197 7.55 -20.54 7.50
C GLN A 197 6.80 -21.82 7.12
N ARG A 198 5.49 -21.87 7.39
CA ARG A 198 4.65 -22.95 6.85
C ARG A 198 4.63 -22.83 5.31
N PRO A 199 4.45 -23.91 4.56
CA PRO A 199 4.28 -23.78 3.11
C PRO A 199 3.05 -22.92 2.82
N PHE A 200 3.23 -21.84 2.07
CA PHE A 200 2.14 -21.05 1.51
C PHE A 200 2.56 -20.54 0.13
N PRO A 201 1.66 -20.56 -0.86
CA PRO A 201 1.96 -20.01 -2.17
C PRO A 201 2.17 -18.50 -2.04
N LEU A 202 3.17 -17.98 -2.75
CA LEU A 202 3.27 -16.55 -2.97
C LEU A 202 2.08 -16.10 -3.82
N CYS A 203 1.53 -14.94 -3.50
CA CYS A 203 0.41 -14.31 -4.17
C CYS A 203 0.72 -12.85 -4.48
N LEU A 204 0.00 -12.27 -5.44
CA LEU A 204 0.03 -10.84 -5.65
C LEU A 204 -0.63 -10.15 -4.45
N ILE A 205 0.03 -9.12 -3.91
CA ILE A 205 -0.43 -8.32 -2.78
C ILE A 205 -0.27 -6.83 -3.12
N ASN A 206 -0.95 -5.93 -2.39
CA ASN A 206 -0.74 -4.48 -2.55
C ASN A 206 0.54 -4.02 -1.83
N ALA A 207 0.85 -4.63 -0.69
CA ALA A 207 2.03 -4.41 0.16
C ALA A 207 2.13 -3.03 0.84
N ASP A 208 1.23 -2.09 0.56
CA ASP A 208 1.15 -0.79 1.22
C ASP A 208 -0.29 -0.29 1.37
N LEU A 209 -1.23 -1.20 1.68
CA LEU A 209 -2.64 -0.86 1.82
C LEU A 209 -2.92 -0.18 3.17
N THR A 210 -2.58 1.11 3.24
CA THR A 210 -2.69 1.99 4.41
C THR A 210 -4.02 2.75 4.44
N GLU A 211 -4.21 3.55 5.48
CA GLU A 211 -5.37 4.44 5.63
C GLU A 211 -5.45 5.58 4.59
N ASP A 212 -4.38 5.80 3.82
CA ASP A 212 -4.32 6.75 2.71
C ASP A 212 -4.89 6.18 1.41
N HIS A 213 -4.87 4.85 1.25
CA HIS A 213 -5.05 4.18 -0.05
C HIS A 213 -6.42 3.53 -0.23
N LEU A 214 -7.29 3.62 0.78
CA LEU A 214 -8.71 3.25 0.68
C LEU A 214 -9.58 4.51 0.64
N LEU A 215 -10.15 4.80 -0.53
CA LEU A 215 -11.07 5.93 -0.70
C LEU A 215 -12.50 5.51 -0.38
N LEU A 216 -13.19 6.32 0.42
CA LEU A 216 -14.58 6.12 0.82
C LEU A 216 -15.49 7.25 0.34
N VAL A 217 -16.71 6.89 -0.04
CA VAL A 217 -17.79 7.85 -0.35
C VAL A 217 -18.96 7.62 0.59
N ALA A 218 -19.63 8.70 0.99
CA ALA A 218 -20.87 8.63 1.77
C ALA A 218 -22.06 8.50 0.82
N GLU A 219 -22.77 7.38 0.90
CA GLU A 219 -23.96 7.05 0.11
C GLU A 219 -25.07 6.56 1.05
N ASP A 220 -26.27 7.13 0.96
CA ASP A 220 -27.43 6.74 1.76
C ASP A 220 -27.17 6.68 3.28
N GLY A 221 -26.31 7.58 3.79
CA GLY A 221 -25.93 7.63 5.20
C GLY A 221 -24.93 6.56 5.64
N GLN A 222 -24.33 5.84 4.70
CA GLN A 222 -23.29 4.83 4.92
C GLN A 222 -22.03 5.14 4.12
N TRP A 223 -20.88 4.77 4.66
CA TRP A 223 -19.61 4.81 3.95
C TRP A 223 -19.44 3.56 3.09
N ARG A 224 -19.01 3.73 1.84
CA ARG A 224 -18.70 2.64 0.90
C ARG A 224 -17.34 2.80 0.29
N ILE A 225 -16.71 1.68 -0.08
CA ILE A 225 -15.44 1.69 -0.80
C ILE A 225 -15.68 2.29 -2.19
N SER A 226 -15.10 3.45 -2.43
CA SER A 226 -15.08 4.06 -3.76
C SER A 226 -13.90 3.54 -4.56
N ALA A 227 -12.70 3.50 -3.97
CA ALA A 227 -11.52 3.00 -4.67
C ALA A 227 -10.43 2.45 -3.76
N LEU A 228 -9.66 1.51 -4.31
CA LEU A 228 -8.32 1.13 -3.86
C LEU A 228 -7.31 1.76 -4.81
N ILE A 229 -6.48 2.65 -4.29
CA ILE A 229 -5.48 3.38 -5.06
C ILE A 229 -4.07 3.01 -4.62
N ASP A 230 -3.09 3.47 -5.38
CA ASP A 230 -1.66 3.24 -5.18
C ASP A 230 -1.24 1.76 -5.16
N TRP A 231 -0.69 1.31 -6.28
CA TRP A 231 -0.15 -0.04 -6.42
C TRP A 231 1.35 -0.02 -6.75
N ALA A 232 2.04 1.07 -6.43
CA ALA A 232 3.48 1.23 -6.66
C ALA A 232 4.30 0.17 -5.90
N ASP A 233 3.88 -0.15 -4.68
CA ASP A 233 4.51 -1.12 -3.79
C ASP A 233 4.05 -2.57 -4.02
N ALA A 234 3.11 -2.80 -4.95
CA ALA A 234 2.59 -4.13 -5.22
C ALA A 234 3.71 -5.15 -5.43
N ASP A 235 3.54 -6.33 -4.83
CA ASP A 235 4.60 -7.34 -4.76
C ASP A 235 4.01 -8.75 -4.85
N VAL A 236 4.88 -9.73 -5.11
CA VAL A 236 4.56 -11.14 -4.94
C VAL A 236 5.14 -11.61 -3.63
N ASN A 237 4.25 -11.87 -2.68
CA ASN A 237 4.60 -12.13 -1.29
C ASN A 237 3.58 -13.09 -0.67
N VAL A 238 3.69 -13.31 0.63
CA VAL A 238 2.79 -14.17 1.38
C VAL A 238 1.64 -13.32 1.93
N PRO A 239 0.41 -13.86 2.09
CA PRO A 239 -0.72 -13.07 2.57
C PRO A 239 -0.44 -12.35 3.91
N ALA A 240 0.34 -13.00 4.78
CA ALA A 240 0.71 -12.44 6.08
C ALA A 240 1.49 -11.12 6.02
N TYR A 241 2.13 -10.82 4.89
CA TYR A 241 2.80 -9.54 4.69
C TYR A 241 1.80 -8.39 4.54
N GLU A 242 0.68 -8.61 3.82
CA GLU A 242 -0.38 -7.62 3.57
C GLU A 242 -1.08 -7.16 4.88
N TRP A 243 -1.18 -8.07 5.85
CA TRP A 243 -1.84 -7.81 7.13
C TRP A 243 -1.20 -6.69 7.94
N ILE A 244 0.08 -6.42 7.71
CA ILE A 244 0.86 -5.48 8.52
C ILE A 244 0.35 -4.05 8.30
N ALA A 245 0.29 -3.58 7.06
CA ALA A 245 -0.25 -2.25 6.74
C ALA A 245 -1.72 -2.13 7.15
N LEU A 246 -2.52 -3.19 6.94
CA LEU A 246 -3.93 -3.19 7.32
C LEU A 246 -4.14 -3.01 8.83
N TRP A 247 -3.40 -3.75 9.67
CA TRP A 247 -3.55 -3.69 11.12
C TRP A 247 -3.06 -2.36 11.69
N TYR A 248 -1.84 -1.95 11.31
CA TYR A 248 -1.16 -0.81 11.91
C TYR A 248 -1.59 0.54 11.33
N SER A 249 -2.21 0.55 10.14
CA SER A 249 -2.66 1.76 9.47
C SER A 249 -4.15 1.72 9.16
N LEU A 250 -4.59 0.96 8.15
CA LEU A 250 -5.96 1.06 7.62
C LEU A 250 -7.06 0.81 8.67
N CYS A 251 -6.88 -0.21 9.52
CA CYS A 251 -7.85 -0.55 10.56
C CYS A 251 -7.66 0.29 11.84
N GLY A 252 -6.61 1.11 11.94
CA GLY A 252 -6.32 1.91 13.14
C GLY A 252 -6.26 1.07 14.43
N GLN A 253 -5.79 -0.18 14.34
CA GLN A 253 -5.80 -1.16 15.43
C GLN A 253 -7.20 -1.48 16.01
N ASP A 254 -8.28 -1.26 15.25
CA ASP A 254 -9.64 -1.71 15.59
C ASP A 254 -9.73 -3.23 15.40
N ALA A 255 -9.60 -3.98 16.51
CA ALA A 255 -9.61 -5.44 16.52
C ALA A 255 -10.88 -6.03 15.91
N ALA A 256 -12.04 -5.39 16.08
CA ALA A 256 -13.30 -5.89 15.53
C ALA A 256 -13.33 -5.74 14.01
N MET A 257 -12.84 -4.62 13.49
CA MET A 257 -12.69 -4.40 12.04
C MET A 257 -11.70 -5.40 11.44
N PHE A 258 -10.52 -5.56 12.05
CA PHE A 258 -9.48 -6.44 11.54
C PHE A 258 -9.86 -7.92 11.60
N CYS A 259 -10.51 -8.39 12.67
CA CYS A 259 -11.01 -9.77 12.75
C CYS A 259 -12.09 -10.03 11.69
N GLU A 260 -13.02 -9.10 11.47
CA GLU A 260 -14.04 -9.23 10.41
C GLU A 260 -13.40 -9.31 9.02
N LEU A 261 -12.35 -8.52 8.77
CA LEU A 261 -11.59 -8.57 7.53
C LEU A 261 -10.96 -9.95 7.32
N LEU A 262 -10.24 -10.46 8.33
CA LEU A 262 -9.60 -11.76 8.27
C LEU A 262 -10.60 -12.91 8.10
N HIS A 263 -11.72 -12.89 8.82
CA HIS A 263 -12.78 -13.89 8.68
C HIS A 263 -13.45 -13.86 7.30
N SER A 264 -13.63 -12.66 6.72
CA SER A 264 -14.15 -12.52 5.35
C SER A 264 -13.16 -13.02 4.30
N TYR A 265 -11.86 -12.78 4.53
CA TYR A 265 -10.77 -13.27 3.69
C TYR A 265 -10.69 -14.80 3.70
N ASP A 266 -10.65 -15.40 4.88
CA ASP A 266 -10.62 -16.85 5.07
C ASP A 266 -11.33 -17.23 6.39
N PRO A 267 -12.55 -17.80 6.33
CA PRO A 267 -13.27 -18.26 7.52
C PRO A 267 -12.55 -19.36 8.30
N ALA A 268 -11.55 -20.02 7.71
CA ALA A 268 -10.74 -21.04 8.38
C ALA A 268 -9.51 -20.46 9.11
N LEU A 269 -9.22 -19.17 8.94
CA LEU A 269 -8.09 -18.52 9.59
C LEU A 269 -8.34 -18.42 11.10
N VAL A 270 -7.40 -18.96 11.88
CA VAL A 270 -7.44 -18.95 13.34
C VAL A 270 -6.52 -17.85 13.87
N ILE A 271 -7.07 -16.95 14.69
CA ILE A 271 -6.33 -15.86 15.33
C ILE A 271 -5.87 -16.32 16.72
N ASP A 272 -4.82 -17.14 16.75
CA ASP A 272 -4.20 -17.66 17.97
C ASP A 272 -2.81 -17.03 18.23
N ASP A 273 -2.07 -17.56 19.21
CA ASP A 273 -0.71 -17.10 19.51
C ASP A 273 0.26 -17.30 18.33
N ALA A 274 0.06 -18.33 17.51
CA ALA A 274 0.89 -18.57 16.33
C ALA A 274 0.64 -17.51 15.25
N PHE A 275 -0.62 -17.08 15.07
CA PHE A 275 -0.95 -15.95 14.21
C PHE A 275 -0.30 -14.65 14.71
N ARG A 276 -0.36 -14.36 16.02
CA ARG A 276 0.27 -13.17 16.60
C ARG A 276 1.80 -13.19 16.42
N GLN A 277 2.43 -14.34 16.61
CA GLN A 277 3.84 -14.53 16.36
C GLN A 277 4.20 -14.33 14.87
N GLN A 278 3.34 -14.82 13.96
CA GLN A 278 3.48 -14.58 12.52
C GLN A 278 3.41 -13.09 12.19
N MET A 279 2.43 -12.36 12.76
CA MET A 279 2.31 -10.91 12.57
C MET A 279 3.59 -10.20 13.01
N LEU A 280 4.13 -10.51 14.20
CA LEU A 280 5.41 -9.93 14.64
C LEU A 280 6.56 -10.24 13.67
N VAL A 281 6.67 -11.48 13.20
CA VAL A 281 7.71 -11.86 12.23
C VAL A 281 7.58 -11.07 10.93
N TYR A 282 6.36 -10.90 10.41
CA TYR A 282 6.15 -10.14 9.18
C TYR A 282 6.24 -8.63 9.37
N THR A 283 5.94 -8.09 10.56
CA THR A 283 6.30 -6.71 10.93
C THR A 283 7.81 -6.52 10.82
N LEU A 284 8.60 -7.41 11.43
CA LEU A 284 10.06 -7.33 11.39
C LEU A 284 10.64 -7.60 9.99
N ARG A 285 9.92 -8.33 9.12
CA ARG A 285 10.28 -8.55 7.71
C ARG A 285 9.66 -7.53 6.76
N HIS A 286 8.89 -6.55 7.24
CA HIS A 286 8.24 -5.55 6.41
C HIS A 286 9.25 -4.51 5.92
N GLN A 287 9.06 -3.97 4.72
CA GLN A 287 9.94 -2.92 4.22
C GLN A 287 9.94 -1.65 5.09
N PHE A 288 8.84 -1.38 5.80
CA PHE A 288 8.70 -0.28 6.76
C PHE A 288 8.70 -0.77 8.22
N GLY A 289 9.26 -1.95 8.49
CA GLY A 289 9.11 -2.64 9.78
C GLY A 289 9.63 -1.84 10.97
N ALA A 290 10.78 -1.18 10.84
CA ALA A 290 11.35 -0.39 11.92
C ALA A 290 10.50 0.86 12.25
N GLU A 291 9.99 1.54 11.21
CA GLU A 291 9.09 2.70 11.33
C GLU A 291 7.76 2.30 11.97
N ILE A 292 7.19 1.16 11.56
CA ILE A 292 5.97 0.62 12.17
C ILE A 292 6.19 0.35 13.65
N VAL A 293 7.30 -0.32 14.01
CA VAL A 293 7.64 -0.58 15.42
C VAL A 293 7.84 0.73 16.19
N GLN A 294 8.48 1.73 15.59
CA GLN A 294 8.67 3.04 16.21
C GLN A 294 7.33 3.75 16.49
N LEU A 295 6.37 3.66 15.58
CA LEU A 295 5.05 4.28 15.73
C LEU A 295 4.24 3.63 16.86
N VAL A 296 4.40 2.32 17.06
CA VAL A 296 3.57 1.56 18.01
C VAL A 296 4.27 1.21 19.32
N TRP A 297 5.55 1.53 19.49
CA TRP A 297 6.26 1.28 20.73
C TRP A 297 6.09 2.45 21.73
N PRO A 298 5.81 2.23 23.02
CA PRO A 298 5.52 0.98 23.74
C PRO A 298 4.01 0.79 23.94
N LEU A 299 3.19 1.01 22.91
CA LEU A 299 1.74 0.85 23.02
C LEU A 299 1.44 -0.60 23.38
N ASP A 300 0.79 -0.76 24.52
CA ASP A 300 0.45 -2.02 25.15
C ASP A 300 -0.40 -2.88 24.18
N LEU A 301 0.21 -3.91 23.57
CA LEU A 301 -0.42 -4.82 22.61
C LEU A 301 -1.46 -5.77 23.25
N THR A 302 -1.81 -5.57 24.51
CA THR A 302 -2.78 -6.37 25.27
C THR A 302 -4.24 -6.14 24.87
N GLY A 303 -4.54 -5.19 23.98
CA GLY A 303 -5.90 -4.83 23.57
C GLY A 303 -6.64 -5.84 22.67
N CYS A 304 -5.97 -6.90 22.18
CA CYS A 304 -6.64 -7.91 21.34
C CYS A 304 -7.07 -9.11 22.21
N ASN A 305 -8.11 -8.92 23.02
CA ASN A 305 -8.83 -10.03 23.68
C ASN A 305 -9.99 -10.45 22.77
N CYS A 306 -9.75 -11.44 21.94
CA CYS A 306 -10.77 -12.12 21.14
C CYS A 306 -11.47 -13.22 21.95
N ASP A 307 -11.68 -13.04 23.26
CA ASP A 307 -12.49 -13.95 24.07
C ASP A 307 -13.93 -13.46 24.08
N SER A 308 -14.66 -13.77 23.01
CA SER A 308 -16.13 -13.73 22.99
C SER A 308 -16.68 -15.15 23.20
N GLY A 309 -16.98 -15.46 24.46
CA GLY A 309 -18.13 -16.27 24.86
C GLY A 309 -18.12 -17.76 24.53
N ARG A 310 -17.58 -18.57 25.45
CA ARG A 310 -18.30 -19.78 25.88
C ARG A 310 -18.96 -19.46 27.22
N ASP A 311 -20.25 -19.14 27.13
CA ASP A 311 -21.35 -19.61 28.00
C ASP A 311 -22.65 -18.96 27.53
#